data_AF-F3LBW7-F1
#
_entry.id   AF-F3LBW7-F1
#
_cell.length_a   1.000
_cell.length_b   1.000
_cell.length_c   1.000
_cell.angle_alpha   90.00
_cell.angle_beta   90.00
_cell.angle_gamma   90.00
#
_symmetry.space_group_name_H-M   'P 1'
#
loop_
_entity.id
_entity.type
_entity.pdbx_description
1 polymer ?
#
loop_
_entity_poly.entity_id
_entity_poly.type
_entity_poly.pdbx_seq_one_letter_code
_entity_poly.pdbx_strand_id
1 'polypeptide(L)'
;MIPLILLMAFVFSKALAGYVADSAFDYEREWSAQGEVDARQEWDDAISSVRLAMKIDPFNPNYPELLGRLHFWRFFVQDVPIESFEEAQNIVNAGLEPLRRSIEMRPTWPMAWASLLQLKSIGDQIDYEFEQVWDKSIELGDWEAGVQTILLEAGLIHWPRFNNVLKGKTIDIFVAMTSKPYSELRAIRVVDRLGAWPLVCNVLVDPILTVGRMRQACAELERPVQ
;
A
#
# COMPACT_ATOMS: atom_id res chain seq x y z
N MET A 1 36.91 21.03 18.71
CA MET A 1 35.57 21.30 19.29
C MET A 1 34.51 21.59 18.24
N ILE A 2 34.78 22.45 17.24
CA ILE A 2 33.82 22.76 16.16
C ILE A 2 33.28 21.50 15.43
N PRO A 3 34.10 20.50 15.05
CA PRO A 3 33.58 19.29 14.39
C PRO A 3 32.61 18.48 15.26
N LEU A 4 32.86 18.45 16.58
CA LEU A 4 32.01 17.75 17.54
C LEU A 4 30.66 18.46 17.71
N ILE A 5 30.67 19.79 17.75
CA ILE A 5 29.43 20.60 17.84
C ILE A 5 28.58 20.41 16.59
N LEU A 6 29.19 20.44 15.41
CA LEU A 6 28.48 20.19 14.15
C LEU A 6 27.90 18.78 14.09
N LEU A 7 28.64 17.77 14.55
CA LEU A 7 28.14 16.40 14.63
C LEU A 7 26.98 16.27 15.61
N MET A 8 27.07 16.88 16.79
CA MET A 8 25.98 16.86 17.79
C MET A 8 24.73 17.55 17.25
N ALA A 9 24.87 18.70 16.59
CA ALA A 9 23.76 19.40 15.96
C ALA A 9 23.11 18.55 14.85
N PHE A 10 23.92 17.87 14.03
CA PHE A 10 23.44 16.96 12.99
C PHE A 10 22.68 15.77 13.58
N VAL A 11 23.23 15.09 14.58
CA VAL A 11 22.55 13.95 15.23
C VAL A 11 21.26 14.40 15.93
N PHE A 12 21.29 15.55 16.59
CA PHE A 12 20.11 16.12 17.24
C PHE A 12 19.00 16.43 16.24
N SER A 13 19.32 16.99 15.07
CA SER A 13 18.29 17.26 14.05
C SER A 13 17.66 15.96 13.53
N LYS A 14 18.43 14.89 13.35
CA LYS A 14 17.90 13.56 12.99
C LYS A 14 16.96 13.00 14.06
N ALA A 15 17.36 13.10 15.33
CA ALA A 15 16.54 12.64 16.45
C ALA A 15 15.24 13.43 16.56
N LEU A 16 15.30 14.76 16.39
CA LEU A 16 14.12 15.63 16.39
C LEU A 16 13.18 15.31 15.22
N ALA A 17 13.71 15.09 14.01
CA ALA A 17 12.91 14.69 12.86
C ALA A 17 12.21 13.34 13.09
N GLY A 18 12.92 12.37 13.68
CA GLY A 18 12.37 11.08 14.08
C GLY A 18 11.22 11.22 15.07
N TYR A 19 11.43 11.98 16.16
CA TYR A 19 10.42 12.24 17.17
C TYR A 19 9.17 12.91 16.60
N VAL A 20 9.35 13.93 15.75
CA VAL A 20 8.23 14.62 15.10
C VAL A 20 7.45 13.69 14.17
N ALA A 21 8.11 12.78 13.46
CA ALA A 21 7.43 11.86 12.54
C ALA A 21 6.74 10.67 13.25
N ASP A 22 7.07 10.40 14.50
CA ASP A 22 6.63 9.19 15.24
C ASP A 22 5.11 9.09 15.32
N SER A 23 4.44 10.21 15.63
CA SER A 23 2.98 10.29 15.67
C SER A 23 2.32 9.87 14.35
N ALA A 24 2.89 10.25 13.21
CA ALA A 24 2.36 9.89 11.90
C ALA A 24 2.54 8.40 11.58
N PHE A 25 3.61 7.76 12.06
CA PHE A 25 3.78 6.31 11.96
C PHE A 25 2.82 5.54 12.85
N ASP A 26 2.50 6.08 14.03
CA ASP A 26 1.53 5.48 14.93
C ASP A 26 0.11 5.58 14.37
N TYR A 27 -0.29 6.75 13.86
CA TYR A 27 -1.54 6.93 13.14
C TYR A 27 -1.69 5.93 11.98
N GLU A 28 -0.70 5.85 11.08
CA GLU A 28 -0.76 4.93 9.95
C GLU A 28 -0.93 3.46 10.39
N ARG A 29 -0.30 3.07 11.49
CA ARG A 29 -0.39 1.71 12.03
C ARG A 29 -1.77 1.42 12.62
N GLU A 30 -2.35 2.40 13.31
CA GLU A 30 -3.70 2.32 13.85
C GLU A 30 -4.73 2.21 12.72
N TRP A 31 -4.66 3.10 11.73
CA TRP A 31 -5.54 3.05 10.56
C TRP A 31 -5.38 1.75 9.78
N SER A 32 -4.15 1.23 9.65
CA SER A 32 -3.92 -0.09 9.03
C SER A 32 -4.56 -1.24 9.80
N ALA A 33 -4.74 -1.12 11.11
CA ALA A 33 -5.38 -2.13 11.94
C ALA A 33 -6.91 -2.02 11.90
N GLN A 34 -7.44 -0.80 11.85
CA GLN A 34 -8.87 -0.51 11.86
C GLN A 34 -9.50 -0.59 10.45
N GLY A 35 -8.74 -0.22 9.42
CA GLY A 35 -9.20 -0.13 8.03
C GLY A 35 -9.85 1.21 7.67
N GLU A 36 -9.86 2.17 8.60
CA GLU A 36 -10.47 3.49 8.44
C GLU A 36 -9.69 4.58 9.18
N VAL A 37 -10.02 5.84 8.89
CA VAL A 37 -9.55 7.01 9.60
C VAL A 37 -10.76 7.72 10.18
N ASP A 38 -10.85 7.81 11.50
CA ASP A 38 -12.04 8.31 12.19
C ASP A 38 -12.33 9.78 11.86
N ALA A 39 -11.28 10.62 11.90
CA ALA A 39 -11.41 12.06 11.71
C ALA A 39 -10.36 12.64 10.78
N ARG A 40 -10.77 13.57 9.92
CA ARG A 40 -9.88 14.32 9.02
C ARG A 40 -8.73 15.02 9.74
N GLN A 41 -8.95 15.42 10.99
CA GLN A 41 -7.93 16.07 11.81
C GLN A 41 -6.71 15.16 12.04
N GLU A 42 -6.90 13.86 12.26
CA GLU A 42 -5.79 12.92 12.46
C GLU A 42 -4.94 12.81 11.19
N TRP A 43 -5.60 12.79 10.04
CA TRP A 43 -4.93 12.82 8.74
C TRP A 43 -4.13 14.10 8.54
N ASP A 44 -4.71 15.26 8.83
CA ASP A 44 -4.04 16.57 8.72
C ASP A 44 -2.82 16.66 9.67
N ASP A 45 -2.93 16.12 10.89
CA ASP A 45 -1.86 16.09 11.89
C ASP A 45 -0.70 15.18 11.47
N ALA A 46 -1.01 13.99 10.95
CA ALA A 46 0.00 13.07 10.41
C ALA A 46 0.75 13.71 9.24
N ILE A 47 0.03 14.28 8.27
CA ILE A 47 0.63 14.97 7.12
C ILE A 47 1.52 16.14 7.57
N SER A 48 1.06 16.94 8.53
CA SER A 48 1.79 18.11 9.04
C SER A 48 3.08 17.69 9.75
N SER A 49 3.01 16.62 10.55
CA SER A 49 4.15 16.04 11.27
C SER A 49 5.22 15.54 10.30
N VAL A 50 4.85 14.78 9.28
CA VAL A 50 5.81 14.26 8.27
C VAL A 50 6.42 15.40 7.45
N ARG A 51 5.63 16.40 7.05
CA ARG A 51 6.16 17.58 6.33
C ARG A 51 7.16 18.35 7.18
N LEU A 52 6.96 18.44 8.50
CA LEU A 52 7.93 19.05 9.40
C LEU A 52 9.20 18.19 9.51
N ALA A 53 9.07 16.87 9.66
CA ALA A 53 10.22 15.96 9.67
C ALA A 53 11.05 16.06 8.38
N MET A 54 10.42 16.17 7.20
CA MET A 54 11.11 16.38 5.93
C MET A 54 11.86 17.71 5.84
N LYS A 55 11.40 18.76 6.55
CA LYS A 55 12.13 20.04 6.63
C LYS A 55 13.36 19.92 7.52
N ILE A 56 13.26 19.17 8.61
CA ILE A 56 14.35 18.98 9.58
C ILE A 56 15.41 18.02 9.03
N ASP A 57 14.98 16.96 8.34
CA ASP A 57 15.83 15.97 7.71
C ASP A 57 15.34 15.63 6.28
N PRO A 58 15.77 16.41 5.27
CA PRO A 58 15.31 16.28 3.89
C PRO A 58 15.91 15.09 3.13
N PHE A 59 16.84 14.34 3.74
CA PHE A 59 17.56 13.23 3.12
C PHE A 59 17.16 11.87 3.67
N ASN A 60 16.21 11.82 4.62
CA ASN A 60 15.65 10.57 5.09
C ASN A 60 14.54 10.10 4.12
N PRO A 61 14.68 8.94 3.46
CA PRO A 61 13.71 8.49 2.49
C PRO A 61 12.41 7.93 3.10
N ASN A 62 12.40 7.65 4.42
CA ASN A 62 11.19 7.18 5.10
C ASN A 62 10.07 8.23 5.10
N TYR A 63 10.42 9.51 5.21
CA TYR A 63 9.43 10.57 5.32
C TYR A 63 8.67 10.84 4.02
N PRO A 64 9.32 10.98 2.84
CA PRO A 64 8.57 11.08 1.59
C PRO A 64 7.78 9.80 1.27
N GLU A 65 8.27 8.61 1.67
CA GLU A 65 7.48 7.37 1.56
C GLU A 65 6.21 7.42 2.40
N LEU A 66 6.34 7.71 3.69
CA LEU A 66 5.23 7.83 4.62
C LEU A 66 4.24 8.90 4.13
N LEU A 67 4.73 10.08 3.72
CA LEU A 67 3.86 11.14 3.19
C LEU A 67 3.00 10.65 2.02
N GLY A 68 3.58 9.86 1.13
CA GLY A 68 2.84 9.23 0.04
C GLY A 68 1.74 8.28 0.51
N ARG A 69 2.08 7.37 1.44
CA ARG A 69 1.11 6.42 2.02
C ARG A 69 0.01 7.12 2.81
N LEU A 70 0.30 8.21 3.51
CA LEU A 70 -0.73 9.00 4.19
C LEU A 70 -1.77 9.57 3.20
N HIS A 71 -1.41 9.88 1.96
CA HIS A 71 -2.40 10.31 0.96
C HIS A 71 -3.35 9.19 0.54
N PHE A 72 -2.92 7.92 0.59
CA PHE A 72 -3.82 6.78 0.39
C PHE A 72 -4.90 6.74 1.49
N TRP A 73 -4.52 7.00 2.75
CA TRP A 73 -5.45 7.01 3.88
C TRP A 73 -6.54 8.08 3.82
N ARG A 74 -6.35 9.15 3.04
CA ARG A 74 -7.38 10.17 2.81
C ARG A 74 -8.67 9.60 2.24
N PHE A 75 -8.60 8.51 1.48
CA PHE A 75 -9.76 7.81 0.90
C PHE A 75 -10.60 7.04 1.92
N PHE A 76 -10.09 6.89 3.14
CA PHE A 76 -10.72 6.12 4.22
C PHE A 76 -11.12 6.98 5.42
N VAL A 77 -11.04 8.31 5.28
CA VAL A 77 -11.50 9.30 6.25
C VAL A 77 -13.04 9.30 6.27
N GLN A 78 -13.62 8.97 7.42
CA GLN A 78 -15.06 8.74 7.56
C GLN A 78 -15.89 10.03 7.66
N ASP A 79 -15.39 11.02 8.41
CA ASP A 79 -16.14 12.27 8.69
C ASP A 79 -16.17 13.25 7.51
N VAL A 80 -15.23 13.11 6.57
CA VAL A 80 -15.11 13.96 5.38
C VAL A 80 -14.78 13.08 4.16
N PRO A 81 -15.77 12.40 3.56
CA PRO A 81 -15.55 11.60 2.36
C PRO A 81 -15.10 12.47 1.18
N ILE A 82 -14.51 11.84 0.17
CA ILE A 82 -14.12 12.54 -1.08
C ILE A 82 -15.37 12.76 -1.93
N GLU A 83 -15.63 14.01 -2.30
CA GLU A 83 -16.90 14.39 -2.95
C GLU A 83 -16.80 14.49 -4.48
N SER A 84 -15.58 14.56 -5.03
CA SER A 84 -15.38 14.74 -6.46
C SER A 84 -14.17 13.99 -7.02
N PHE A 85 -14.22 13.71 -8.31
CA PHE A 85 -13.08 13.14 -9.06
C PHE A 85 -11.87 14.07 -9.03
N GLU A 86 -12.07 15.38 -9.13
CA GLU A 86 -10.98 16.36 -9.08
C GLU A 86 -10.28 16.34 -7.72
N GLU A 87 -11.04 16.28 -6.62
CA GLU A 87 -10.48 16.14 -5.28
C GLU A 87 -9.67 14.83 -5.14
N ALA A 88 -10.24 13.70 -5.57
CA ALA A 88 -9.55 12.41 -5.57
C ALA A 88 -8.21 12.48 -6.33
N GLN A 89 -8.22 13.09 -7.51
CA GLN A 89 -7.03 13.21 -8.35
C GLN A 89 -5.97 14.14 -7.75
N ASN A 90 -6.38 15.21 -7.07
CA ASN A 90 -5.49 16.11 -6.35
C ASN A 90 -4.80 15.38 -5.19
N ILE A 91 -5.54 14.56 -4.43
CA ILE A 91 -5.00 13.76 -3.33
C ILE A 91 -3.97 12.75 -3.86
N VAL A 92 -4.32 12.03 -4.92
CA VAL A 92 -3.41 11.06 -5.58
C VAL A 92 -2.14 11.76 -6.02
N ASN A 93 -2.23 12.85 -6.79
CA ASN A 93 -1.07 13.57 -7.30
C ASN A 93 -0.17 14.09 -6.18
N ALA A 94 -0.76 14.54 -5.06
CA ALA A 94 -0.01 15.01 -3.90
C ALA A 94 0.79 13.90 -3.19
N GLY A 95 0.36 12.63 -3.29
CA GLY A 95 1.08 11.48 -2.76
C GLY A 95 2.05 10.80 -3.73
N LEU A 96 1.83 10.89 -5.05
CA LEU A 96 2.71 10.30 -6.06
C LEU A 96 4.13 10.91 -6.03
N GLU A 97 4.23 12.24 -5.94
CA GLU A 97 5.52 12.95 -5.94
C GLU A 97 6.43 12.56 -4.76
N PRO A 98 5.95 12.53 -3.50
CA PRO A 98 6.72 11.98 -2.39
C PRO A 98 7.18 10.54 -2.61
N LEU A 99 6.34 9.65 -3.17
CA LEU A 99 6.73 8.26 -3.42
C LEU A 99 7.84 8.14 -4.46
N ARG A 100 7.73 8.88 -5.57
CA ARG A 100 8.80 8.98 -6.58
C ARG A 100 10.10 9.47 -5.96
N ARG A 101 10.06 10.49 -5.10
CA ARG A 101 11.23 10.97 -4.37
C ARG A 101 11.84 9.93 -3.43
N SER A 102 11.01 9.13 -2.73
CA SER A 102 11.51 8.04 -1.90
C SER A 102 12.23 6.97 -2.74
N ILE A 103 11.66 6.62 -3.90
CA ILE A 103 12.25 5.69 -4.86
C ILE A 103 13.59 6.22 -5.39
N GLU A 104 13.70 7.50 -5.74
CA GLU A 104 14.97 8.10 -6.17
C GLU A 104 16.07 7.98 -5.10
N MET A 105 15.70 8.14 -3.83
CA MET A 105 16.61 8.01 -2.70
C MET A 105 16.96 6.55 -2.36
N ARG A 106 16.03 5.61 -2.61
CA ARG A 106 16.19 4.17 -2.36
C ARG A 106 15.52 3.34 -3.47
N PRO A 107 16.18 3.20 -4.64
CA PRO A 107 15.57 2.54 -5.79
C PRO A 107 15.32 1.05 -5.58
N THR A 108 15.99 0.43 -4.60
CA THR A 108 15.84 -0.99 -4.26
C THR A 108 14.89 -1.25 -3.10
N TRP A 109 14.17 -0.23 -2.59
CA TRP A 109 13.24 -0.40 -1.47
C TRP A 109 11.84 -0.78 -1.98
N PRO A 110 11.38 -2.03 -1.78
CA PRO A 110 10.18 -2.54 -2.46
C PRO A 110 8.89 -1.88 -1.99
N MET A 111 8.80 -1.51 -0.71
CA MET A 111 7.57 -0.89 -0.17
C MET A 111 7.27 0.46 -0.83
N ALA A 112 8.27 1.26 -1.21
CA ALA A 112 8.03 2.53 -1.90
C ALA A 112 7.43 2.30 -3.30
N TRP A 113 7.91 1.30 -4.03
CA TRP A 113 7.32 0.89 -5.32
C TRP A 113 5.89 0.38 -5.13
N ALA A 114 5.65 -0.49 -4.16
CA ALA A 114 4.32 -1.01 -3.88
C ALA A 114 3.35 0.12 -3.48
N SER A 115 3.76 1.04 -2.61
CA SER A 115 2.93 2.19 -2.24
C SER A 115 2.65 3.13 -3.42
N LEU A 116 3.60 3.31 -4.35
CA LEU A 116 3.34 4.03 -5.60
C LEU A 116 2.28 3.32 -6.44
N LEU A 117 2.36 1.98 -6.55
CA LEU A 117 1.34 1.18 -7.23
C LEU A 117 -0.04 1.34 -6.57
N GLN A 118 -0.09 1.27 -5.24
CA GLN A 118 -1.32 1.37 -4.46
C GLN A 118 -2.02 2.71 -4.73
N LEU A 119 -1.26 3.80 -4.71
CA LEU A 119 -1.81 5.13 -4.94
C LEU A 119 -2.24 5.34 -6.40
N LYS A 120 -1.50 4.78 -7.37
CA LYS A 120 -1.94 4.76 -8.78
C LYS A 120 -3.21 3.91 -8.97
N SER A 121 -3.33 2.78 -8.27
CA SER A 121 -4.50 1.90 -8.32
C SER A 121 -5.76 2.63 -7.82
N ILE A 122 -5.71 3.23 -6.63
CA ILE A 122 -6.88 3.95 -6.09
C ILE A 122 -7.23 5.21 -6.90
N GLY A 123 -6.23 5.82 -7.55
CA GLY A 123 -6.41 6.93 -8.49
C GLY A 123 -6.81 6.52 -9.90
N ASP A 124 -7.06 5.24 -10.15
CA ASP A 124 -7.41 4.67 -11.45
C ASP A 124 -6.41 4.93 -12.60
N GLN A 125 -5.13 5.10 -12.26
CA GLN A 125 -4.05 5.38 -13.21
C GLN A 125 -3.39 4.08 -13.69
N ILE A 126 -4.13 3.29 -14.48
CA ILE A 126 -3.62 2.05 -15.10
C ILE A 126 -2.93 2.40 -16.44
N ASP A 127 -1.76 3.01 -16.33
CA ASP A 127 -0.94 3.49 -17.44
C ASP A 127 0.38 2.69 -17.58
N TYR A 128 1.28 3.16 -18.45
CA TYR A 128 2.59 2.52 -18.63
C TYR A 128 3.45 2.51 -17.35
N GLU A 129 3.39 3.59 -16.54
CA GLU A 129 4.13 3.65 -15.28
C GLU A 129 3.57 2.64 -14.28
N PHE A 130 2.25 2.41 -14.25
CA PHE A 130 1.63 1.38 -13.41
C PHE A 130 2.24 0.00 -13.66
N GLU A 131 2.39 -0.40 -14.93
CA GLU A 131 2.99 -1.68 -15.28
C GLU A 131 4.47 -1.77 -14.87
N GLN A 132 5.25 -0.69 -15.05
CA GLN A 132 6.64 -0.63 -14.62
C GLN A 132 6.80 -0.74 -13.10
N VAL A 133 5.96 -0.02 -12.36
CA VAL A 133 5.96 0.00 -10.89
C VAL A 133 5.53 -1.37 -10.36
N TRP A 134 4.55 -2.02 -11.02
CA TRP A 134 4.17 -3.40 -10.70
C TRP A 134 5.36 -4.34 -10.84
N ASP A 135 6.07 -4.29 -11.97
CA ASP A 135 7.23 -5.16 -12.22
C ASP A 135 8.36 -4.93 -11.22
N LYS A 136 8.62 -3.66 -10.87
CA LYS A 136 9.60 -3.33 -9.83
C LYS A 136 9.19 -3.80 -8.44
N SER A 137 7.90 -3.75 -8.12
CA SER A 137 7.37 -4.25 -6.85
C SER A 137 7.56 -5.76 -6.72
N ILE A 138 7.37 -6.52 -7.81
CA ILE A 138 7.65 -7.96 -7.85
C ILE A 138 9.16 -8.21 -7.75
N GLU A 139 9.95 -7.59 -8.62
CA GLU A 139 11.41 -7.80 -8.71
C GLU A 139 12.11 -7.61 -7.35
N LEU A 140 11.68 -6.61 -6.58
CA LEU A 140 12.34 -6.20 -5.35
C LEU A 140 11.67 -6.72 -4.08
N GLY A 141 10.46 -7.29 -4.16
CA GLY A 141 9.61 -7.46 -2.99
C GLY A 141 8.62 -8.63 -3.05
N ASP A 142 8.81 -9.60 -3.95
CA ASP A 142 7.93 -10.77 -4.05
C ASP A 142 7.83 -11.61 -2.76
N TRP A 143 8.76 -11.44 -1.80
CA TRP A 143 8.74 -12.09 -0.49
C TRP A 143 8.05 -11.27 0.61
N GLU A 144 7.86 -9.96 0.40
CA GLU A 144 7.32 -9.06 1.41
C GLU A 144 5.80 -9.12 1.46
N ALA A 145 5.24 -9.51 2.61
CA ALA A 145 3.80 -9.71 2.74
C ALA A 145 3.00 -8.42 2.45
N GLY A 146 3.53 -7.24 2.79
CA GLY A 146 2.90 -5.95 2.48
C GLY A 146 2.82 -5.68 0.98
N VAL A 147 3.91 -5.94 0.27
CA VAL A 147 4.01 -5.77 -1.18
C VAL A 147 3.05 -6.70 -1.91
N GLN A 148 3.07 -8.00 -1.58
CA GLN A 148 2.15 -8.98 -2.16
C GLN A 148 0.68 -8.60 -1.96
N THR A 149 0.35 -8.02 -0.80
CA THR A 149 -1.01 -7.59 -0.48
C THR A 149 -1.48 -6.46 -1.38
N ILE A 150 -0.65 -5.44 -1.54
CA ILE A 150 -0.93 -4.32 -2.44
C ILE A 150 -1.08 -4.80 -3.88
N LEU A 151 -0.19 -5.68 -4.35
CA LEU A 151 -0.25 -6.26 -5.69
C LEU A 151 -1.55 -7.05 -5.89
N LEU A 152 -1.93 -7.90 -4.93
CA LEU A 152 -3.18 -8.65 -5.02
C LEU A 152 -4.40 -7.72 -5.02
N GLU A 153 -4.42 -6.71 -4.15
CA GLU A 153 -5.50 -5.71 -4.10
C GLU A 153 -5.69 -5.01 -5.43
N ALA A 154 -4.61 -4.43 -5.98
CA ALA A 154 -4.65 -3.76 -7.27
C ALA A 154 -5.08 -4.73 -8.39
N GLY A 155 -4.58 -5.97 -8.35
CA GLY A 155 -4.95 -7.02 -9.29
C GLY A 155 -6.43 -7.37 -9.29
N LEU A 156 -7.05 -7.47 -8.12
CA LEU A 156 -8.46 -7.82 -7.97
C LEU A 156 -9.38 -6.63 -8.27
N ILE A 157 -9.04 -5.42 -7.81
CA ILE A 157 -9.82 -4.20 -8.07
C ILE A 157 -9.96 -3.94 -9.57
N HIS A 158 -8.87 -4.07 -10.32
CA HIS A 158 -8.83 -3.72 -11.73
C HIS A 158 -8.98 -4.92 -12.68
N TRP A 159 -9.24 -6.13 -12.14
CA TRP A 159 -9.33 -7.37 -12.90
C TRP A 159 -10.13 -7.27 -14.22
N PRO A 160 -11.33 -6.65 -14.26
CA PRO A 160 -12.11 -6.59 -15.49
C PRO A 160 -11.44 -5.81 -16.63
N ARG A 161 -10.58 -4.83 -16.29
CA ARG A 161 -9.91 -3.92 -17.24
C ARG A 161 -8.47 -4.34 -17.56
N PHE A 162 -7.89 -5.23 -16.76
CA PHE A 162 -6.55 -5.74 -17.01
C PHE A 162 -6.46 -6.56 -18.29
N ASN A 163 -5.38 -6.35 -19.04
CA ASN A 163 -4.97 -7.20 -20.14
C ASN A 163 -4.49 -8.58 -19.62
N ASN A 164 -4.23 -9.52 -20.52
CA ASN A 164 -3.84 -10.89 -20.15
C ASN A 164 -2.51 -10.93 -19.38
N VAL A 165 -1.59 -9.98 -19.62
CA VAL A 165 -0.30 -9.92 -18.92
C VAL A 165 -0.52 -9.55 -17.46
N LEU A 166 -1.26 -8.48 -17.18
CA LEU A 166 -1.56 -8.05 -15.81
C LEU A 166 -2.44 -9.07 -15.08
N LYS A 167 -3.40 -9.72 -15.76
CA LYS A 167 -4.17 -10.83 -15.18
C LYS A 167 -3.26 -12.00 -14.78
N GLY A 168 -2.31 -12.37 -15.63
CA GLY A 168 -1.29 -13.39 -15.32
C GLY A 168 -0.48 -13.02 -14.07
N LYS A 169 0.01 -11.79 -14.00
CA LYS A 169 0.74 -11.29 -12.82
C LYS A 169 -0.11 -11.34 -11.54
N THR A 170 -1.39 -11.00 -11.62
CA THR A 170 -2.33 -11.14 -10.49
C THR A 170 -2.49 -12.60 -10.04
N ILE A 171 -2.62 -13.53 -10.99
CA ILE A 171 -2.69 -14.97 -10.71
C ILE A 171 -1.41 -15.43 -10.01
N ASP A 172 -0.23 -15.05 -10.52
CA ASP A 172 1.05 -15.45 -9.94
C ASP A 172 1.21 -14.99 -8.50
N ILE A 173 0.81 -13.75 -8.19
CA ILE A 173 0.81 -13.22 -6.82
C ILE A 173 -0.18 -13.98 -5.94
N PHE A 174 -1.38 -14.24 -6.43
CA PHE A 174 -2.38 -15.01 -5.70
C PHE A 174 -1.89 -16.43 -5.35
N VAL A 175 -1.29 -17.13 -6.32
CA VAL A 175 -0.71 -18.47 -6.12
C VAL A 175 0.45 -18.41 -5.13
N ALA A 176 1.35 -17.43 -5.27
CA ALA A 176 2.47 -17.25 -4.35
C ALA A 176 2.00 -17.01 -2.90
N MET A 177 0.96 -16.20 -2.70
CA MET A 177 0.38 -15.95 -1.38
C MET A 177 -0.31 -17.19 -0.80
N THR A 178 -1.12 -17.89 -1.59
CA THR A 178 -1.89 -19.06 -1.13
C THR A 178 -1.02 -20.30 -0.88
N SER A 179 0.17 -20.36 -1.46
CA SER A 179 1.14 -21.43 -1.19
C SER A 179 1.74 -21.39 0.24
N LYS A 180 1.58 -20.29 0.98
CA LYS A 180 2.17 -20.08 2.31
C LYS A 180 1.06 -19.81 3.34
N PRO A 181 0.97 -20.57 4.46
CA PRO A 181 -0.15 -20.43 5.40
C PRO A 181 -0.38 -19.01 5.94
N TYR A 182 0.67 -18.24 6.22
CA TYR A 182 0.53 -16.87 6.72
C TYR A 182 0.04 -15.89 5.63
N SER A 183 0.62 -15.97 4.43
CA SER A 183 0.21 -15.13 3.30
C SER A 183 -1.18 -15.51 2.78
N GLU A 184 -1.58 -16.78 2.88
CA GLU A 184 -2.92 -17.26 2.52
C GLU A 184 -4.01 -16.56 3.34
N LEU A 185 -3.83 -16.44 4.66
CA LEU A 185 -4.77 -15.69 5.51
C LEU A 185 -4.88 -14.23 5.09
N ARG A 186 -3.76 -13.64 4.66
CA ARG A 186 -3.74 -12.26 4.21
C ARG A 186 -4.46 -12.11 2.86
N ALA A 187 -4.26 -13.05 1.94
CA ALA A 187 -5.01 -13.10 0.68
C ALA A 187 -6.51 -13.24 0.94
N ILE A 188 -6.93 -14.13 1.85
CA ILE A 188 -8.34 -14.27 2.25
C ILE A 188 -8.92 -12.94 2.75
N ARG A 189 -8.19 -12.21 3.62
CA ARG A 189 -8.66 -10.89 4.10
C ARG A 189 -8.80 -9.86 2.96
N VAL A 190 -7.89 -9.87 1.99
CA VAL A 190 -8.00 -9.00 0.81
C VAL A 190 -9.26 -9.35 0.00
N VAL A 191 -9.48 -10.64 -0.26
CA VAL A 191 -10.62 -11.13 -1.03
C VAL A 191 -11.94 -10.77 -0.34
N ASP A 192 -12.00 -10.95 0.98
CA ASP A 192 -13.16 -10.65 1.79
C ASP A 192 -13.51 -9.16 1.76
N ARG A 193 -12.52 -8.30 2.07
CA ARG A 193 -12.69 -6.84 2.07
C ARG A 193 -13.11 -6.30 0.70
N LEU A 194 -12.63 -6.89 -0.39
CA LEU A 194 -12.96 -6.46 -1.75
C LEU A 194 -14.24 -7.12 -2.30
N GLY A 195 -14.86 -8.06 -1.57
CA GLY A 195 -15.98 -8.85 -2.09
C GLY A 195 -15.63 -9.67 -3.33
N ALA A 196 -14.36 -10.04 -3.50
CA ALA A 196 -13.83 -10.65 -4.72
C ALA A 196 -14.02 -12.18 -4.77
N TRP A 197 -14.77 -12.77 -3.83
CA TRP A 197 -15.01 -14.21 -3.75
C TRP A 197 -15.50 -14.84 -5.06
N PRO A 198 -16.47 -14.28 -5.80
CA PRO A 198 -16.91 -14.88 -7.06
C PRO A 198 -15.81 -14.92 -8.12
N LEU A 199 -14.96 -13.89 -8.19
CA LEU A 199 -13.81 -13.90 -9.10
C LEU A 199 -12.80 -14.97 -8.69
N VAL A 200 -12.45 -14.98 -7.41
CA VAL A 200 -11.42 -15.88 -6.88
C VAL A 200 -11.84 -17.34 -7.04
N CYS A 201 -13.05 -17.69 -6.59
CA CYS A 201 -13.51 -19.08 -6.60
C CYS A 201 -13.79 -19.62 -8.02
N ASN A 202 -14.17 -18.76 -8.98
CA ASN A 202 -14.47 -19.20 -10.35
C ASN A 202 -13.27 -19.15 -11.30
N VAL A 203 -12.28 -18.29 -11.04
CA VAL A 203 -11.21 -17.97 -12.00
C VAL A 203 -9.81 -18.25 -11.46
N LEU A 204 -9.58 -17.97 -10.17
CA LEU A 204 -8.24 -18.06 -9.58
C LEU A 204 -8.03 -19.35 -8.78
N VAL A 205 -9.11 -19.97 -8.32
CA VAL A 205 -9.13 -21.23 -7.58
C VAL A 205 -9.32 -22.38 -8.56
N ASP A 206 -8.21 -22.78 -9.18
CA ASP A 206 -8.13 -24.11 -9.80
C ASP A 206 -7.78 -25.14 -8.71
N PRO A 207 -8.37 -26.35 -8.71
CA PRO A 207 -7.98 -27.45 -7.83
C PRO A 207 -6.48 -27.77 -7.80
N ILE A 208 -5.75 -27.39 -8.85
CA ILE A 208 -4.29 -27.50 -9.01
C ILE A 208 -3.56 -26.30 -8.39
N LEU A 209 -4.15 -25.11 -8.45
CA LEU A 209 -3.50 -23.85 -8.06
C LEU A 209 -3.70 -23.49 -6.59
N THR A 210 -4.73 -24.03 -5.92
CA THR A 210 -5.00 -23.71 -4.50
C THR A 210 -5.23 -24.95 -3.65
N VAL A 211 -4.48 -25.02 -2.54
CA VAL A 211 -4.63 -25.99 -1.45
C VAL A 211 -4.78 -25.21 -0.13
N GLY A 212 -5.44 -25.78 0.88
CA GLY A 212 -5.55 -25.14 2.19
C GLY A 212 -6.87 -24.40 2.44
N ARG A 213 -6.80 -23.29 3.18
CA ARG A 213 -7.96 -22.54 3.69
C ARG A 213 -8.74 -21.82 2.60
N MET A 214 -8.07 -21.32 1.56
CA MET A 214 -8.74 -20.64 0.45
C MET A 214 -9.73 -21.59 -0.26
N ARG A 215 -9.30 -22.83 -0.48
CA ARG A 215 -10.15 -23.86 -1.08
C ARG A 215 -11.32 -24.24 -0.17
N GLN A 216 -11.10 -24.31 1.14
CA GLN A 216 -12.17 -24.55 2.11
C GLN A 216 -13.21 -23.42 2.08
N ALA A 217 -12.75 -22.16 2.06
CA ALA A 217 -13.63 -21.00 1.97
C ALA A 217 -14.50 -21.01 0.70
N CYS A 218 -13.92 -21.31 -0.47
CA CYS A 218 -14.71 -21.45 -1.69
C CYS A 218 -15.73 -22.59 -1.62
N ALA A 219 -15.34 -23.75 -1.06
CA ALA A 219 -16.26 -24.88 -0.90
C ALA A 219 -17.41 -24.59 0.07
N GLU A 220 -17.20 -23.74 1.07
CA GLU A 220 -18.25 -23.29 1.99
C GLU A 220 -19.26 -22.35 1.30
N LEU A 221 -18.80 -21.47 0.42
CA LEU A 221 -19.66 -20.57 -0.36
C LEU A 221 -20.55 -21.31 -1.37
N GLU A 222 -20.12 -22.47 -1.86
CA GLU A 222 -20.90 -23.31 -2.79
C GLU A 222 -21.98 -24.15 -2.08
N ARG A 223 -21.98 -24.22 -0.75
CA ARG A 223 -23.00 -25.00 -0.02
C ARG A 223 -24.36 -24.29 -0.11
N PRO A 224 -25.44 -25.00 -0.48
CA PRO A 224 -26.78 -24.42 -0.44
C PRO A 224 -27.12 -24.04 1.01
N VAL A 225 -27.65 -22.83 1.20
CA VAL A 225 -28.18 -22.38 2.48
C VAL A 225 -29.33 -23.33 2.86
N GLN A 226 -29.18 -24.04 3.98
CA GLN A 226 -30.22 -24.93 4.52
C GLN A 226 -31.40 -24.14 5.08
#